data_AF-A0A7K4AN15-F1
#
_entry.id   AF-A0A7K4AN15-F1
#
_cell.length_a   1.000
_cell.length_b   1.000
_cell.length_c   1.000
_cell.angle_alpha   90.00
_cell.angle_beta   90.00
_cell.angle_gamma   90.00
#
_symmetry.space_group_name_H-M   'P 1'
#
loop_
_entity.id
_entity.type
_entity.pdbx_description
1 polymer ?
#
loop_
_entity_poly.entity_id
_entity_poly.type
_entity_poly.pdbx_seq_one_letter_code
_entity_poly.pdbx_strand_id
1 'polypeptide(L)'
;MVEDKAEDNRVLMPGGLTRGEFEGLREDIQEIISEHPRAKFTFVFIDDEGKITEDPDQAKRYGFTVHEDDALIHEEFGEADWVERDVP
;
A
#
# COMPACT_ATOMS: atom_id res chain seq x y z
N MET A 1 45.76 3.24 -2.64
CA MET A 1 44.42 3.50 -2.09
C MET A 1 43.49 3.64 -3.26
N VAL A 2 42.74 2.59 -3.57
CA VAL A 2 41.62 2.65 -4.51
C VAL A 2 40.45 2.15 -3.69
N GLU A 3 39.64 3.09 -3.23
CA GLU A 3 38.37 2.79 -2.58
C GLU A 3 37.42 2.36 -3.70
N ASP A 4 37.25 1.05 -3.79
CA ASP A 4 36.26 0.40 -4.62
C ASP A 4 34.88 0.82 -4.10
N LYS A 5 34.20 1.69 -4.85
CA LYS A 5 32.83 2.09 -4.55
C LYS A 5 31.95 0.88 -4.84
N ALA A 6 31.69 0.08 -3.82
CA ALA A 6 30.64 -0.92 -3.84
C ALA A 6 29.36 -0.26 -4.38
N GLU A 7 28.96 -0.71 -5.57
CA GLU A 7 27.69 -0.33 -6.18
C GLU A 7 26.59 -0.72 -5.18
N ASP A 8 25.89 0.30 -4.68
CA ASP A 8 24.80 0.17 -3.73
C ASP A 8 23.65 -0.56 -4.45
N ASN A 9 23.64 -1.89 -4.38
CA ASN A 9 22.66 -2.77 -5.02
C ASN A 9 21.31 -2.77 -4.27
N ARG A 10 20.94 -1.63 -3.69
CA ARG A 10 19.70 -1.46 -2.93
C ARG A 10 18.59 -1.10 -3.91
N VAL A 11 17.75 -2.07 -4.22
CA VAL A 11 16.50 -1.81 -4.94
C VAL A 11 15.47 -1.39 -3.90
N LEU A 12 15.05 -0.13 -3.95
CA LEU A 12 13.86 0.33 -3.25
C LEU A 12 12.67 -0.36 -3.91
N MET A 13 12.12 -1.37 -3.24
CA MET A 13 10.82 -1.93 -3.63
C MET A 13 9.73 -1.20 -2.84
N PRO A 14 8.54 -0.99 -3.41
CA PRO A 14 7.35 -0.68 -2.63
C PRO A 14 7.32 -1.60 -1.44
N GLY A 15 7.14 -1.04 -0.24
CA GLY A 15 6.90 -1.84 0.95
C GLY A 15 5.63 -2.61 0.72
N GLY A 16 5.78 -3.77 0.08
CA GLY A 16 4.70 -4.68 -0.17
C GLY A 16 4.24 -5.19 1.18
N LEU A 17 2.93 -5.36 1.31
CA LEU A 17 2.35 -6.14 2.40
C LEU A 17 3.18 -7.40 2.58
N THR A 18 3.65 -7.67 3.79
CA THR A 18 4.21 -8.99 4.08
C THR A 18 3.15 -10.04 3.76
N ARG A 19 3.58 -11.26 3.46
CA ARG A 19 2.62 -12.33 3.10
C ARG A 19 1.49 -12.50 4.12
N GLY A 20 1.78 -12.34 5.41
CA GLY A 20 0.77 -12.41 6.47
C GLY A 20 -0.20 -11.22 6.45
N GLU A 21 0.30 -10.00 6.22
CA GLU A 21 -0.54 -8.81 6.07
C GLU A 21 -1.41 -8.88 4.82
N PHE A 22 -0.89 -9.46 3.73
CA PHE A 22 -1.68 -9.71 2.53
C PHE A 22 -2.75 -10.79 2.72
N GLU A 23 -2.43 -11.87 3.45
CA GLU A 23 -3.39 -12.92 3.78
C GLU A 23 -4.51 -12.39 4.68
N GLY A 24 -4.19 -11.58 5.70
CA GLY A 24 -5.19 -10.91 6.54
C GLY A 24 -6.07 -9.94 5.77
N LEU A 25 -5.47 -9.03 4.97
CA LEU A 25 -6.22 -8.10 4.13
C LEU A 25 -7.15 -8.84 3.15
N ARG A 26 -6.72 -9.99 2.64
CA ARG A 26 -7.55 -10.82 1.75
C ARG A 26 -8.74 -11.39 2.49
N GLU A 27 -8.57 -11.88 3.73
CA GLU A 27 -9.67 -12.38 4.56
C GLU A 27 -10.68 -11.25 4.86
N ASP A 28 -10.19 -10.07 5.24
CA ASP A 28 -11.02 -8.90 5.51
C ASP A 28 -11.82 -8.46 4.28
N ILE A 29 -11.18 -8.38 3.10
CA ILE A 29 -11.88 -8.07 1.84
C ILE A 29 -12.92 -9.15 1.50
N GLN A 30 -12.61 -10.43 1.73
CA GLN A 30 -13.55 -11.52 1.45
C GLN A 30 -14.78 -11.45 2.36
N GLU A 31 -14.61 -11.13 3.63
CA GLU A 31 -15.72 -10.93 4.57
C GLU A 31 -16.60 -9.75 4.13
N ILE A 32 -15.98 -8.60 3.83
CA ILE A 32 -16.68 -7.40 3.35
C ILE A 32 -17.48 -7.68 2.07
N ILE A 33 -16.92 -8.39 1.09
CA ILE A 33 -17.64 -8.74 -0.15
C ILE A 33 -18.83 -9.66 0.14
N SER A 34 -18.68 -10.57 1.11
CA SER A 34 -19.75 -11.50 1.48
C SER A 34 -20.92 -10.80 2.16
N GLU A 35 -20.65 -9.81 3.01
CA GLU A 35 -21.69 -9.04 3.72
C GLU A 35 -22.26 -7.89 2.88
N HIS A 36 -21.43 -7.26 2.05
CA HIS A 36 -21.75 -6.10 1.22
C HIS A 36 -21.45 -6.39 -0.26
N PRO A 37 -22.32 -7.16 -0.96
CA PRO A 37 -22.05 -7.58 -2.33
C PRO A 37 -22.01 -6.44 -3.35
N ARG A 38 -22.44 -5.23 -2.98
CA ARG A 38 -22.36 -4.01 -3.82
C ARG A 38 -21.27 -3.04 -3.35
N ALA A 39 -20.43 -3.46 -2.40
CA ALA A 39 -19.32 -2.67 -1.92
C ALA A 39 -18.37 -2.27 -3.06
N LYS A 40 -17.95 -1.01 -3.02
CA LYS A 40 -16.95 -0.40 -3.90
C LYS A 40 -15.71 -0.09 -3.08
N PHE A 41 -14.60 -0.69 -3.50
CA PHE A 41 -13.30 -0.52 -2.88
C PHE A 41 -12.55 0.59 -3.61
N THR A 42 -12.04 1.56 -2.86
CA THR A 42 -11.24 2.66 -3.39
C THR A 42 -9.91 2.69 -2.65
N PHE A 43 -8.83 2.67 -3.41
CA PHE A 43 -7.47 2.79 -2.90
C PHE A 43 -6.84 4.04 -3.52
N VAL A 44 -6.23 4.90 -2.69
CA VAL A 44 -5.55 6.13 -3.14
C VAL A 44 -4.15 6.19 -2.54
N PHE A 45 -3.19 6.59 -3.36
CA PHE A 45 -1.85 6.95 -2.90
C PHE A 45 -1.72 8.47 -2.86
N ILE A 46 -1.04 8.97 -1.84
CA ILE A 46 -0.83 10.40 -1.62
C ILE A 46 0.67 10.64 -1.50
N ASP A 47 1.20 11.58 -2.28
CA ASP A 47 2.61 11.96 -2.29
C ASP A 47 3.00 12.85 -1.08
N ASP A 48 4.26 13.26 -1.02
CA ASP A 48 4.78 14.11 0.07
C ASP A 48 4.21 15.54 0.05
N GLU A 49 3.76 16.02 -1.12
CA GLU A 49 3.07 17.30 -1.29
C GLU A 49 1.58 17.22 -0.93
N GLY A 50 1.06 16.02 -0.65
CA GLY A 50 -0.34 15.78 -0.31
C GLY A 50 -1.26 15.62 -1.53
N LYS A 51 -0.73 15.36 -2.72
CA LYS A 51 -1.51 15.13 -3.94
C LYS A 51 -1.73 13.65 -4.18
N ILE A 52 -2.84 13.32 -4.83
CA ILE A 52 -3.09 11.95 -5.29
C ILE A 52 -2.08 11.62 -6.38
N THR A 53 -1.41 10.48 -6.24
CA THR A 53 -0.46 9.97 -7.22
C THR A 53 -0.86 8.56 -7.66
N GLU A 54 -0.55 8.23 -8.92
CA GLU A 54 -0.63 6.87 -9.45
C GLU A 54 0.74 6.18 -9.43
N ASP A 55 1.81 6.95 -9.17
CA ASP A 55 3.17 6.44 -9.03
C ASP A 55 3.37 5.93 -7.60
N PRO A 56 3.46 4.60 -7.39
CA PRO A 56 3.68 4.07 -6.06
C PRO A 56 4.97 4.64 -5.47
N ASP A 57 6.06 4.80 -6.22
CA ASP A 57 7.36 5.23 -5.69
C ASP A 57 7.34 6.64 -5.06
N GLN A 58 6.33 7.44 -5.40
CA GLN A 58 6.11 8.77 -4.85
C GLN A 58 5.18 8.77 -3.64
N ALA A 59 4.47 7.66 -3.38
CA ALA A 59 3.51 7.56 -2.30
C ALA A 59 4.19 7.63 -0.93
N LYS A 60 3.72 8.56 -0.09
CA LYS A 60 4.06 8.67 1.33
C LYS A 60 2.94 8.23 2.24
N ARG A 61 1.70 8.29 1.75
CA ARG A 61 0.52 7.84 2.48
C ARG A 61 -0.38 7.05 1.55
N TYR A 62 -1.21 6.22 2.15
CA TYR A 62 -2.30 5.56 1.45
C TYR A 62 -3.62 5.82 2.17
N GLY A 63 -4.70 5.72 1.41
CA GLY A 63 -6.06 5.65 1.91
C GLY A 63 -6.79 4.50 1.26
N PHE A 64 -7.46 3.70 2.06
CA PHE A 64 -8.33 2.62 1.63
C PHE A 64 -9.73 2.87 2.18
N THR A 65 -10.73 2.92 1.31
CA THR A 65 -12.12 3.09 1.73
C THR A 65 -13.03 2.11 1.01
N VAL A 66 -14.06 1.68 1.70
CA VAL A 66 -15.10 0.80 1.17
C VAL A 66 -16.44 1.48 1.36
N HIS A 67 -17.19 1.62 0.27
CA HIS A 67 -18.52 2.21 0.27
C HIS A 67 -19.55 1.24 -0.28
N GLU A 68 -20.75 1.19 0.28
CA GLU A 68 -21.91 0.56 -0.34
C GLU A 68 -23.00 1.63 -0.55
N ASP A 69 -23.41 1.84 -1.79
CA ASP A 69 -24.23 2.99 -2.20
C ASP A 69 -23.57 4.33 -1.80
N ASP A 70 -24.11 5.00 -0.77
CA ASP A 70 -23.60 6.26 -0.20
C ASP A 70 -23.07 6.08 1.25
N ALA A 71 -23.02 4.85 1.77
CA ALA A 71 -22.55 4.54 3.12
C ALA A 71 -21.09 4.14 3.12
N LEU A 72 -20.28 4.77 3.97
CA LEU A 72 -18.92 4.32 4.29
C LEU A 72 -18.98 3.09 5.19
N ILE A 73 -18.43 1.97 4.72
CA ILE A 73 -18.41 0.68 5.43
C ILE A 73 -17.09 0.50 6.17
N HIS A 74 -15.98 0.89 5.54
CA HIS A 74 -14.64 0.73 6.09
C HIS A 74 -13.74 1.87 5.60
N GLU A 75 -12.85 2.36 6.48
CA GLU A 75 -11.80 3.30 6.12
C GLU A 75 -10.50 2.95 6.86
N GLU A 76 -9.39 3.07 6.14
CA GLU A 76 -8.04 2.93 6.66
C GLU A 76 -7.15 3.98 6.01
N PHE A 77 -6.33 4.65 6.81
CA PHE A 77 -5.30 5.58 6.34
C PHE A 77 -4.00 5.27 7.05
N GLY A 78 -2.90 5.28 6.29
CA GLY A 78 -1.59 4.96 6.83
C GLY A 78 -0.46 5.63 6.08
N GLU A 79 0.73 5.50 6.64
CA GLU A 79 1.95 5.83 5.92
C GLU A 79 2.24 4.70 4.92
N ALA A 80 2.62 5.09 3.70
CA ALA A 80 3.16 4.15 2.73
C ALA A 80 4.61 3.88 3.14
N ASP A 81 4.81 2.88 3.98
CA ASP A 81 6.15 2.48 4.43
C ASP A 81 6.86 1.74 3.29
N TRP A 82 8.11 2.14 3.00
CA TRP A 82 8.96 1.48 2.00
C TRP A 82 9.92 0.57 2.74
N VAL A 83 9.73 -0.73 2.64
CA VAL A 83 10.60 -1.68 3.32
C VAL A 83 11.89 -1.85 2.50
N GLU A 84 13.01 -1.31 2.99
CA GLU A 84 14.33 -1.65 2.48
C GLU A 84 14.56 -3.16 2.64
N ARG A 85 14.66 -3.89 1.53
CA ARG A 85 15.02 -5.31 1.53
C ARG A 85 16.28 -5.55 0.72
N ASP A 86 17.23 -6.24 1.33
CA ASP A 86 18.40 -6.80 0.66
C ASP A 86 17.90 -7.91 -0.29
N VAL A 87 18.06 -7.71 -1.60
CA VAL A 87 17.69 -8.71 -2.61
C VAL A 87 18.95 -9.55 -2.88
N PRO A 88 18.92 -10.88 -2.66
CA PRO A 88 20.09 -11.75 -2.82
C PRO A 88 20.53 -11.92 -4.27
#